data_AF-A0A0S8HSM3-F1
#
_entry.id   AF-A0A0S8HSM3-F1
#
_cell.length_a   1.000
_cell.length_b   1.000
_cell.length_c   1.000
_cell.angle_alpha   90.00
_cell.angle_beta   90.00
_cell.angle_gamma   90.00
#
_symmetry.space_group_name_H-M   'P 1'
#
loop_
_entity.id
_entity.type
_entity.pdbx_description
1 polymer ?
#
loop_
_entity_poly.entity_id
_entity_poly.type
_entity_poly.pdbx_seq_one_letter_code
_entity_poly.pdbx_strand_id
1 'polypeptide(L)'
;MKVREHCIYNLDFSYTRITPKQNEIDFRGVLSYHVKDLEQIKEATRGFLEQDDVNIFLFFQVQRHIDLVLNDVSEDEILTQRPITINRLKLILRKELQDIGLELVDFRRISLWSHGAADRGIQL
;
A
#
# COMPACT_ATOMS: atom_id res chain seq x y z
N MET A 1 -17.85 -2.69 -11.32
CA MET A 1 -18.74 -3.15 -10.22
C MET A 1 -18.67 -2.10 -9.15
N LYS A 2 -19.80 -1.56 -8.68
CA LYS A 2 -19.76 -0.55 -7.61
C LYS A 2 -19.32 -1.14 -6.28
N VAL A 3 -18.49 -0.41 -5.56
CA VAL A 3 -18.17 -0.74 -4.17
C VAL A 3 -19.43 -0.63 -3.31
N ARG A 4 -19.45 -1.44 -2.25
CA ARG A 4 -20.57 -1.60 -1.32
C ARG A 4 -20.01 -1.72 0.09
N GLU A 5 -20.77 -1.22 1.05
CA GLU A 5 -20.47 -1.39 2.47
C GLU A 5 -20.43 -2.88 2.83
N HIS A 6 -19.60 -3.22 3.82
CA HIS A 6 -19.51 -4.60 4.35
C HIS A 6 -19.04 -5.67 3.35
N CYS A 7 -18.51 -5.24 2.21
CA CYS A 7 -17.81 -6.08 1.25
C CYS A 7 -16.30 -5.92 1.41
N ILE A 8 -15.57 -7.02 1.20
CA ILE A 8 -14.11 -7.06 1.25
C ILE A 8 -13.57 -7.02 -0.17
N TYR A 9 -12.63 -6.12 -0.40
CA TYR A 9 -11.94 -5.93 -1.66
C TYR A 9 -10.43 -6.12 -1.47
N ASN A 10 -9.74 -6.43 -2.56
CA ASN A 10 -8.29 -6.57 -2.56
C ASN A 10 -7.68 -5.56 -3.53
N LEU A 11 -6.54 -5.01 -3.12
CA LEU A 11 -5.69 -4.15 -3.91
C LEU A 11 -4.28 -4.73 -3.92
N ASP A 12 -3.84 -5.20 -5.08
CA ASP A 12 -2.43 -5.49 -5.33
C ASP A 12 -1.69 -4.17 -5.53
N PHE A 13 -0.55 -3.99 -4.84
CA PHE A 13 0.28 -2.82 -5.01
C PHE A 13 1.74 -3.20 -5.25
N SER A 14 2.42 -2.33 -5.98
CA SER A 14 3.87 -2.37 -6.19
C SER A 14 4.42 -0.97 -6.08
N TYR A 15 5.60 -0.85 -5.49
CA TYR A 15 6.32 0.39 -5.32
C TYR A 15 7.81 0.10 -5.52
N THR A 16 8.47 0.95 -6.29
CA THR A 16 9.88 0.82 -6.59
C THR A 16 10.54 2.19 -6.55
N ARG A 17 11.68 2.31 -5.85
CA ARG A 17 12.47 3.53 -5.78
C ARG A 17 13.94 3.24 -6.05
N ILE A 18 14.57 4.06 -6.87
CA ILE A 18 16.02 4.05 -7.06
C ILE A 18 16.65 5.07 -6.12
N THR A 19 17.53 4.61 -5.24
CA THR A 19 18.28 5.47 -4.32
C THR A 19 19.37 6.26 -5.05
N PRO A 20 19.94 7.34 -4.46
CA PRO A 20 21.06 8.06 -5.05
C PRO A 20 22.30 7.19 -5.34
N LYS A 21 22.44 6.06 -4.62
CA LYS A 21 23.51 5.08 -4.83
C LYS A 21 23.19 4.04 -5.92
N GLN A 22 22.11 4.25 -6.68
CA GLN A 22 21.57 3.34 -7.71
C GLN A 22 21.05 1.99 -7.19
N ASN A 23 20.81 1.84 -5.88
CA ASN A 23 20.15 0.65 -5.35
C ASN A 23 18.63 0.76 -5.51
N GLU A 24 17.99 -0.33 -5.92
CA GLU A 24 16.53 -0.43 -6.07
C GLU A 24 15.88 -0.95 -4.78
N ILE A 25 15.01 -0.14 -4.18
CA ILE A 25 14.13 -0.57 -3.11
C ILE A 25 12.79 -0.96 -3.73
N ASP A 26 12.40 -2.23 -3.60
CA ASP A 26 11.15 -2.78 -4.13
C ASP A 26 10.24 -3.20 -2.97
N PHE A 27 9.00 -2.72 -3.01
CA PHE A 27 7.96 -3.05 -2.04
C PHE A 27 6.66 -3.46 -2.73
N ARG A 28 6.23 -4.70 -2.47
CA ARG A 28 5.02 -5.29 -3.07
C ARG A 28 4.17 -5.94 -2.01
N GLY A 29 2.87 -6.00 -2.26
CA GLY A 29 1.95 -6.65 -1.35
C GLY A 29 0.51 -6.62 -1.82
N VAL A 30 -0.34 -7.25 -1.01
CA VAL A 30 -1.78 -7.23 -1.18
C VAL A 30 -2.42 -6.64 0.06
N LEU A 31 -3.19 -5.58 -0.16
CA LEU A 31 -3.99 -4.92 0.86
C LEU A 31 -5.45 -5.38 0.71
N SER A 32 -6.02 -5.93 1.77
CA SER A 32 -7.44 -6.25 1.82
C SER A 32 -8.16 -5.22 2.68
N TYR A 33 -9.25 -4.65 2.16
CA TYR A 33 -10.00 -3.60 2.84
C TYR A 33 -11.50 -3.82 2.76
N HIS A 34 -12.21 -3.20 3.70
CA HIS A 34 -13.65 -3.22 3.84
C HIS A 34 -14.18 -1.78 3.81
N VAL A 35 -15.26 -1.51 3.07
CA VAL A 35 -15.93 -0.20 3.07
C VAL A 35 -16.84 -0.08 4.29
N LYS A 36 -16.48 0.80 5.22
CA LYS A 36 -17.22 1.04 6.48
C LYS A 36 -18.22 2.19 6.35
N ASP A 37 -17.89 3.23 5.58
CA ASP A 37 -18.74 4.40 5.35
C ASP A 37 -18.68 4.77 3.86
N LEU A 38 -19.78 4.50 3.14
CA LEU A 38 -19.86 4.74 1.70
C LEU A 38 -19.84 6.22 1.34
N GLU A 39 -20.37 7.10 2.19
CA GLU A 39 -20.41 8.53 1.90
C GLU A 39 -19.03 9.17 2.07
N GLN A 40 -18.23 8.74 3.06
CA GLN A 40 -16.84 9.18 3.20
C GLN A 40 -15.96 8.77 2.02
N ILE A 41 -16.05 7.51 1.57
CA ILE A 41 -15.25 7.08 0.41
C ILE A 41 -15.71 7.82 -0.85
N LYS A 42 -17.01 8.06 -1.01
CA LYS A 42 -17.56 8.85 -2.12
C LYS A 42 -17.07 10.29 -2.11
N GLU A 43 -16.94 10.92 -0.94
CA GLU A 43 -16.36 12.26 -0.82
C GLU A 43 -14.87 12.23 -1.22
N ALA A 44 -14.11 11.26 -0.68
CA ALA A 44 -12.69 11.10 -0.96
C ALA A 44 -12.40 10.83 -2.46
N THR A 45 -13.25 10.03 -3.11
CA THR A 45 -13.14 9.73 -4.55
C THR A 45 -13.95 10.68 -5.43
N ARG A 46 -14.49 11.78 -4.91
CA ARG A 46 -15.28 12.77 -5.68
C ARG A 46 -16.46 12.16 -6.46
N GLY A 47 -17.07 11.12 -5.89
CA GLY A 47 -18.24 10.44 -6.44
C GLY A 47 -17.92 9.18 -7.26
N PHE A 48 -16.65 8.87 -7.52
CA PHE A 48 -16.26 7.66 -8.25
C PHE A 48 -16.33 6.43 -7.34
N LEU A 49 -17.35 5.59 -7.55
CA LEU A 49 -17.64 4.41 -6.73
C LEU A 49 -17.53 3.09 -7.50
N GLU A 50 -17.12 3.11 -8.77
CA GLU A 50 -16.73 1.86 -9.42
C GLU A 50 -15.45 1.34 -8.75
N GLN A 51 -15.39 0.04 -8.49
CA GLN A 51 -14.27 -0.60 -7.81
C GLN A 51 -12.93 -0.28 -8.46
N ASP A 52 -12.87 -0.21 -9.79
CA ASP A 52 -11.63 0.10 -10.51
C ASP A 52 -11.16 1.53 -10.21
N ASP A 53 -12.08 2.51 -10.17
CA ASP A 53 -11.75 3.89 -9.83
C ASP A 53 -11.28 4.01 -8.37
N VAL A 54 -11.97 3.33 -7.46
CA VAL A 54 -11.58 3.27 -6.03
C VAL A 54 -10.21 2.61 -5.89
N ASN A 55 -9.96 1.51 -6.61
CA ASN A 55 -8.67 0.82 -6.59
C ASN A 55 -7.54 1.69 -7.15
N ILE A 56 -7.78 2.42 -8.25
CA ILE A 56 -6.81 3.37 -8.81
C ILE A 56 -6.50 4.47 -7.80
N PHE A 57 -7.54 5.07 -7.19
CA PHE A 57 -7.37 6.08 -6.15
C PHE A 57 -6.54 5.54 -4.98
N LEU A 58 -6.91 4.38 -4.44
CA LEU A 58 -6.20 3.76 -3.32
C LEU A 58 -4.78 3.36 -3.68
N PHE A 59 -4.53 2.90 -4.90
CA PHE A 59 -3.18 2.57 -5.39
C PHE A 59 -2.26 3.78 -5.27
N PHE A 60 -2.69 4.95 -5.75
CA PHE A 60 -1.92 6.18 -5.62
C PHE A 60 -1.72 6.61 -4.16
N GLN A 61 -2.76 6.51 -3.31
CA GLN A 61 -2.62 6.83 -1.89
C GLN A 61 -1.61 5.90 -1.20
N VAL A 62 -1.75 4.59 -1.39
CA VAL A 62 -0.85 3.58 -0.82
C VAL A 62 0.59 3.83 -1.27
N GLN A 63 0.83 4.05 -2.56
CA GLN A 63 2.17 4.36 -3.07
C GLN A 63 2.75 5.63 -2.45
N ARG A 64 1.96 6.71 -2.32
CA ARG A 64 2.40 7.95 -1.68
C ARG A 64 2.85 7.73 -0.23
N HIS A 65 2.08 6.97 0.54
CA HIS A 65 2.43 6.69 1.94
C HIS A 65 3.62 5.74 2.07
N ILE A 66 3.75 4.77 1.16
CA ILE A 66 4.94 3.92 1.08
C ILE A 66 6.17 4.78 0.79
N ASP A 67 6.10 5.68 -0.19
CA ASP A 67 7.19 6.59 -0.52
C ASP A 67 7.61 7.41 0.69
N LEU A 68 6.66 8.09 1.35
CA LEU A 68 6.95 8.91 2.53
C LEU A 68 7.66 8.12 3.65
N VAL A 69 7.22 6.88 3.92
CA VAL A 69 7.81 6.07 4.98
C VAL A 69 9.17 5.52 4.57
N LEU A 70 9.29 5.00 3.35
CA LEU A 70 10.54 4.45 2.87
C LEU A 70 11.56 5.54 2.54
N ASN A 71 11.13 6.79 2.34
CA ASN A 71 12.03 7.89 2.07
C ASN A 71 13.01 8.14 3.22
N ASP A 72 12.50 8.02 4.44
CA ASP A 72 13.25 8.20 5.68
C ASP A 72 13.97 6.92 6.16
N VAL A 73 13.80 5.80 5.46
CA VAL A 73 14.37 4.50 5.85
C VAL A 73 15.57 4.17 4.97
N SER A 74 16.71 3.97 5.61
CA SER A 74 17.94 3.55 4.97
C SER A 74 17.90 2.07 4.55
N GLU A 75 18.80 1.71 3.65
CA GLU A 75 18.97 0.34 3.19
C GLU A 75 19.29 -0.65 4.32
N ASP A 76 20.19 -0.24 5.23
CA ASP A 76 20.59 -1.04 6.39
C ASP A 76 19.41 -1.26 7.34
N GLU A 77 18.53 -0.27 7.50
CA GLU A 77 17.29 -0.42 8.27
C GLU A 77 16.32 -1.37 7.58
N ILE A 78 16.22 -1.37 6.25
CA ILE A 78 15.40 -2.37 5.54
C ILE A 78 15.94 -3.79 5.77
N LEU A 79 17.26 -3.97 5.78
CA LEU A 79 17.90 -5.27 5.99
C LEU A 79 17.77 -5.78 7.43
N THR A 80 17.92 -4.88 8.41
CA THR A 80 17.99 -5.25 9.83
C THR A 80 16.65 -5.12 10.57
N GLN A 81 15.76 -4.24 10.10
CA GLN A 81 14.51 -3.86 10.76
C GLN A 81 13.28 -4.05 9.88
N ARG A 82 13.35 -4.90 8.84
CA ARG A 82 12.23 -5.18 7.92
C ARG A 82 10.87 -5.34 8.59
N PRO A 83 10.70 -6.15 9.67
CA PRO A 83 9.40 -6.31 10.30
C PRO A 83 8.88 -5.02 10.94
N ILE A 84 9.77 -4.18 11.48
CA ILE A 84 9.44 -2.90 12.09
C ILE A 84 8.96 -1.93 10.99
N THR A 85 9.68 -1.85 9.88
CA THR A 85 9.29 -1.01 8.72
C THR A 85 7.94 -1.42 8.15
N ILE A 86 7.70 -2.73 7.97
CA ILE A 86 6.40 -3.25 7.50
C ILE A 86 5.28 -2.92 8.49
N ASN A 87 5.52 -3.07 9.79
CA ASN A 87 4.52 -2.72 10.81
C ASN A 87 4.22 -1.22 10.83
N ARG A 88 5.22 -0.35 10.66
CA ARG A 88 5.03 1.09 10.55
C ARG A 88 4.17 1.45 9.34
N LEU A 89 4.46 0.85 8.17
CA LEU A 89 3.64 1.00 6.96
C LEU A 89 2.20 0.55 7.19
N LYS A 90 2.00 -0.62 7.80
CA LYS A 90 0.67 -1.16 8.11
C LYS A 90 -0.14 -0.22 9.01
N LEU A 91 0.49 0.38 10.03
CA LEU A 91 -0.17 1.31 10.93
C LEU A 91 -0.60 2.60 10.22
N ILE A 92 0.28 3.15 9.37
CA ILE A 92 -0.02 4.35 8.59
C ILE A 92 -1.16 4.07 7.60
N LEU A 93 -1.04 3.02 6.78
CA LEU A 93 -2.08 2.66 5.83
C LEU A 93 -3.42 2.37 6.50
N ARG A 94 -3.43 1.72 7.67
CA ARG A 94 -4.66 1.51 8.43
C ARG A 94 -5.34 2.83 8.79
N LYS A 95 -4.58 3.82 9.26
CA LYS A 95 -5.12 5.12 9.64
C LYS A 95 -5.67 5.86 8.42
N GLU A 96 -4.91 5.90 7.33
CA GLU A 96 -5.33 6.58 6.09
C GLU A 96 -6.61 5.98 5.50
N LEU A 97 -6.75 4.65 5.55
CA LEU A 97 -7.98 3.99 5.14
C LEU A 97 -9.16 4.37 6.03
N GLN A 98 -8.96 4.43 7.35
CA GLN A 98 -10.00 4.85 8.30
C GLN A 98 -10.48 6.28 8.04
N ASP A 99 -9.57 7.18 7.69
CA ASP A 99 -9.87 8.59 7.42
C ASP A 99 -10.72 8.81 6.14
N ILE A 100 -10.84 7.78 5.28
CA ILE A 100 -11.66 7.81 4.05
C ILE A 100 -12.82 6.80 4.08
N GLY A 101 -13.23 6.34 5.26
CA GLY A 101 -14.37 5.43 5.42
C GLY A 101 -14.07 3.96 5.11
N LEU A 102 -12.80 3.56 5.07
CA LEU A 102 -12.37 2.18 4.83
C LEU A 102 -11.72 1.55 6.08
N GLU A 103 -11.73 0.23 6.15
CA GLU A 103 -11.11 -0.53 7.22
C GLU A 103 -10.10 -1.52 6.64
N LEU A 104 -8.87 -1.48 7.16
CA LEU A 104 -7.84 -2.47 6.80
C LEU A 104 -8.19 -3.83 7.42
N VAL A 105 -8.51 -4.80 6.56
CA VAL A 105 -8.79 -6.19 6.96
C VAL A 105 -7.51 -6.98 7.08
N ASP A 106 -6.67 -6.96 6.03
CA ASP A 106 -5.44 -7.74 5.98
C ASP A 106 -4.35 -7.04 5.16
N PHE A 107 -3.10 -7.38 5.45
CA PHE A 107 -1.91 -6.86 4.78
C PHE A 107 -0.91 -8.00 4.62
N ARG A 108 -0.92 -8.63 3.43
CA ARG A 108 -0.32 -9.95 3.18
C ARG A 108 0.51 -9.98 1.91
N ARG A 109 1.23 -11.09 1.70
CA ARG A 109 2.18 -11.30 0.57
C ARG A 109 3.21 -10.16 0.46
N ILE A 110 3.62 -9.66 1.62
CA ILE A 110 4.49 -8.49 1.72
C ILE A 110 5.93 -8.89 1.35
N SER A 111 6.48 -8.15 0.40
CA SER A 111 7.81 -8.34 -0.14
C SER A 111 8.51 -6.99 -0.11
N LEU A 112 9.50 -6.82 0.77
CA LEU A 112 10.32 -5.61 0.88
C LEU A 112 11.79 -5.98 0.67
N TRP A 113 12.39 -5.43 -0.38
CA TRP A 113 13.78 -5.65 -0.74
C TRP A 113 14.53 -4.33 -0.86
N SER A 114 15.77 -4.31 -0.37
CA SER A 114 16.68 -3.19 -0.52
C SER A 114 17.46 -3.20 -1.85
N HIS A 115 17.39 -4.31 -2.58
CA HIS A 115 17.97 -4.52 -3.89
C HIS A 115 16.91 -5.23 -4.73
N GLY A 116 16.61 -4.71 -5.92
CA GLY A 116 15.46 -5.12 -6.73
C GLY A 116 15.22 -6.62 -6.77
N ALA A 117 13.99 -7.05 -6.53
CA ALA A 117 13.59 -8.45 -6.64
C ALA A 117 13.89 -9.04 -8.05
N ALA A 118 13.98 -8.17 -9.06
CA ALA A 118 14.35 -8.49 -10.43
C ALA A 118 15.79 -9.03 -10.57
N ASP A 119 16.77 -8.49 -9.83
CA ASP A 119 18.17 -8.95 -9.88
C ASP A 119 18.36 -10.36 -9.29
N ARG A 120 17.34 -10.91 -8.61
CA ARG A 120 17.35 -12.26 -8.03
C ARG A 120 16.38 -13.23 -8.68
N GLY A 121 15.72 -12.85 -9.78
CA GLY A 121 14.83 -13.74 -10.53
C GLY A 121 13.52 -14.11 -9.82
N ILE A 122 13.09 -13.33 -8.83
CA ILE A 122 11.80 -13.57 -8.15
C ILE A 122 10.70 -12.87 -8.96
N GLN A 123 10.00 -13.64 -9.79
CA GLN A 123 8.72 -13.23 -10.39
C GLN A 123 7.60 -13.69 -9.47
N LEU A 124 6.75 -12.76 -9.01
CA LEU A 124 5.45 -13.08 -8.40
C LEU A 124 4.43 -13.38 -9.50
#